data_AF-A0A1V8TW25-F1
#
_entry.id   AF-A0A1V8TW25-F1
#
_cell.length_a   1.000
_cell.length_b   1.000
_cell.length_c   1.000
_cell.angle_alpha   90.00
_cell.angle_beta   90.00
_cell.angle_gamma   90.00
#
_symmetry.space_group_name_H-M   'P 1'
#
loop_
_entity.id
_entity.type
_entity.pdbx_description
1 polymer ?
#
loop_
_entity_poly.entity_id
_entity_poly.type
_entity_poly.pdbx_seq_one_letter_code
_entity_poly.pdbx_strand_id
1 'polypeptide(L)' 'GMLPLTFSNPEDYDKIQPADKVDLLCTELAVGKPMTLRVHPEKGGSTFDVPLSHTFNEGQIEWFKFGSALNMMAKKNAA' A
#
# COMPACT_ATOMS: atom_id res chain seq x y z
N GLY A 1 1.01 8.21 -7.31
CA GLY A 1 2.30 7.49 -7.46
C GLY A 1 2.01 6.01 -7.35
N MET A 2 2.94 5.16 -7.75
CA MET A 2 2.80 3.70 -7.56
C MET A 2 3.27 3.31 -6.17
N LEU A 3 2.59 2.36 -5.51
CA LEU A 3 3.00 1.78 -4.23
C LEU A 3 3.52 0.35 -4.45
N PRO A 4 4.82 0.13 -4.68
CA PRO A 4 5.42 -1.19 -4.52
C PRO A 4 5.28 -1.67 -3.07
N LEU A 5 4.48 -2.72 -2.88
CA LEU A 5 4.30 -3.41 -1.61
C LEU A 5 4.73 -4.86 -1.78
N THR A 6 5.34 -5.43 -0.75
CA THR A 6 5.72 -6.84 -0.71
C THR A 6 4.98 -7.54 0.40
N PHE A 7 4.58 -8.80 0.18
CA PHE A 7 4.00 -9.59 1.25
C PHE A 7 5.05 -9.85 2.33
N SER A 8 4.73 -9.56 3.60
CA SER A 8 5.63 -9.89 4.71
C SER A 8 5.76 -11.41 4.87
N ASN A 9 4.68 -12.15 4.57
CA ASN A 9 4.70 -13.60 4.45
C ASN A 9 4.31 -14.02 3.01
N PRO A 10 5.19 -14.72 2.26
CA PRO A 10 4.88 -15.21 0.91
C PRO A 10 3.63 -16.09 0.85
N GLU A 11 3.32 -16.86 1.91
CA GLU A 11 2.14 -17.74 1.95
C GLU A 11 0.82 -16.98 1.93
N ASP A 12 0.81 -15.68 2.28
CA ASP A 12 -0.39 -14.87 2.19
C ASP A 12 -0.81 -14.60 0.75
N TYR A 13 0.10 -14.71 -0.21
CA TYR A 13 -0.21 -14.64 -1.63
C TYR A 13 -1.17 -15.76 -2.05
N ASP A 14 -0.93 -16.99 -1.58
CA ASP A 14 -1.75 -18.16 -1.93
C ASP A 14 -3.16 -18.10 -1.32
N LYS A 15 -3.34 -17.32 -0.26
CA LYS A 15 -4.64 -17.12 0.40
C LYS A 15 -5.55 -16.17 -0.37
N ILE A 16 -4.98 -15.28 -1.19
CA ILE A 16 -5.72 -14.25 -1.92
C ILE A 16 -6.18 -14.83 -3.25
N GLN A 17 -7.50 -14.87 -3.47
CA GLN A 17 -8.05 -15.32 -4.73
C GLN A 17 -8.21 -14.15 -5.71
N PRO A 18 -8.15 -14.38 -7.04
CA PRO A 18 -8.28 -13.31 -8.04
C PRO A 18 -9.61 -12.55 -8.00
N ALA A 19 -10.65 -13.17 -7.44
CA ALA A 19 -11.97 -12.56 -7.33
C ALA A 19 -12.18 -11.81 -5.99
N ASP A 20 -11.23 -11.93 -5.05
CA ASP A 20 -11.34 -11.28 -3.76
C ASP A 20 -11.13 -9.78 -3.90
N LYS A 21 -11.88 -9.01 -3.10
CA LYS A 21 -11.66 -7.57 -3.00
C LYS A 21 -10.57 -7.31 -1.98
N VAL A 22 -9.69 -6.35 -2.27
CA VAL A 22 -8.62 -5.97 -1.35
C VAL A 22 -8.71 -4.49 -1.03
N ASP A 23 -8.71 -4.18 0.27
CA ASP A 23 -8.72 -2.83 0.81
C ASP A 23 -7.35 -2.54 1.40
N LEU A 24 -6.70 -1.49 0.91
CA LEU A 24 -5.39 -1.07 1.38
C LEU A 24 -5.54 0.17 2.26
N LEU A 25 -5.16 0.08 3.55
CA LEU A 25 -5.23 1.20 4.48
C LEU A 25 -4.06 2.20 4.27
N CYS A 26 -4.08 2.90 3.15
CA CYS A 26 -3.09 3.93 2.78
C CYS A 26 -2.99 5.11 3.76
N THR A 27 -3.99 5.30 4.62
CA THR A 27 -3.99 6.33 5.66
C THR A 27 -2.94 6.10 6.74
N GLU A 28 -2.51 4.85 6.92
CA GLU A 28 -1.50 4.46 7.93
C GLU A 28 -0.07 4.39 7.38
N LEU A 29 0.12 4.78 6.11
CA LEU A 29 1.42 4.75 5.43
C LEU A 29 2.45 5.60 6.19
N ALA A 30 3.44 4.94 6.78
CA ALA A 30 4.51 5.56 7.55
C ALA A 30 5.85 4.85 7.31
N VAL A 31 6.95 5.62 7.35
CA VAL A 31 8.29 5.07 7.13
C VAL A 31 8.61 4.00 8.17
N GLY A 32 9.08 2.85 7.68
CA GLY A 32 9.47 1.71 8.52
C GLY A 32 8.30 0.97 9.17
N LYS A 33 7.04 1.30 8.85
CA LYS A 33 5.87 0.54 9.33
C LYS A 33 5.33 -0.36 8.21
N PRO A 34 4.97 -1.61 8.51
CA PRO A 34 4.23 -2.43 7.57
C PRO A 34 2.83 -1.84 7.36
N MET A 35 2.31 -2.01 6.15
CA MET A 35 0.93 -1.71 5.79
C MET A 35 0.04 -2.92 6.00
N THR A 36 -1.24 -2.68 6.25
CA THR A 36 -2.24 -3.74 6.36
C THR A 36 -3.11 -3.75 5.10
N LEU A 37 -3.14 -4.89 4.42
CA LEU A 37 -4.05 -5.18 3.33
C LEU A 37 -5.20 -6.04 3.87
N ARG A 38 -6.41 -5.51 3.87
CA ARG A 38 -7.58 -6.28 4.25
C ARG A 38 -8.17 -6.95 3.03
N VAL A 39 -8.21 -8.27 3.04
CA VAL A 39 -8.76 -9.08 1.96
C VAL A 39 -10.19 -9.45 2.32
N HIS A 40 -11.11 -9.21 1.39
CA HIS A 40 -12.54 -9.49 1.47
C HIS A 40 -12.88 -10.60 0.48
N PRO A 41 -13.02 -11.84 0.95
CA PRO A 41 -13.38 -12.96 0.09
C PRO A 41 -14.72 -12.73 -0.60
N GLU A 42 -14.79 -12.92 -1.92
CA GLU A 42 -16.02 -12.68 -2.70
C GLU A 42 -17.19 -13.54 -2.20
N LYS A 43 -16.90 -14.76 -1.75
CA LYS A 43 -17.89 -15.74 -1.29
C LYS A 43 -18.48 -15.45 0.10
N GLY A 44 -18.36 -14.22 0.60
CA GLY A 44 -18.84 -13.85 1.94
C GLY A 44 -18.03 -14.49 3.07
N GLY A 45 -16.79 -14.89 2.79
CA GLY A 45 -15.87 -15.40 3.79
C GLY A 45 -15.41 -14.29 4.74
N SER A 46 -14.83 -14.67 5.88
CA SER A 46 -14.29 -13.71 6.83
C SER A 46 -13.16 -12.90 6.21
N THR A 47 -13.19 -11.59 6.43
CA THR A 47 -12.10 -10.69 6.05
C THR A 47 -10.85 -11.02 6.86
N PHE A 48 -9.69 -11.00 6.22
CA PHE A 48 -8.42 -11.20 6.89
C PHE A 48 -7.43 -10.09 6.54
N ASP A 49 -6.58 -9.79 7.50
CA ASP A 49 -5.59 -8.72 7.40
C ASP A 49 -4.24 -9.34 7.07
N VAL A 50 -3.64 -8.90 5.97
CA VAL A 50 -2.34 -9.34 5.46
C VAL A 50 -1.32 -8.23 5.68
N PRO A 51 -0.24 -8.47 6.45
CA PRO A 51 0.82 -7.50 6.59
C PRO A 51 1.65 -7.41 5.30
N LEU A 52 1.82 -6.19 4.81
CA LEU A 52 2.63 -5.84 3.66
C LEU A 52 3.82 -4.99 4.11
N SER A 53 5.01 -5.35 3.66
CA SER A 53 6.23 -4.59 3.87
C SER A 53 6.44 -3.61 2.72
N HIS A 54 7.12 -2.49 3.04
CA HIS A 54 7.57 -1.54 2.03
C HIS A 54 8.91 -0.91 2.43
N THR A 55 9.63 -0.40 1.45
CA THR A 55 10.93 0.28 1.65
C THR A 55 10.85 1.79 1.43
N PHE A 56 9.65 2.38 1.46
CA PHE A 56 9.47 3.82 1.28
C PHE A 56 10.19 4.64 2.34
N ASN A 57 10.90 5.67 1.87
CA ASN A 57 11.37 6.77 2.69
C ASN A 57 10.34 7.93 2.70
N GLU A 58 10.56 8.94 3.55
CA GLU A 58 9.64 10.08 3.70
C GLU A 58 9.38 10.79 2.37
N GLY A 59 10.42 11.00 1.56
CA GLY A 59 10.30 11.66 0.25
C GLY A 59 9.44 10.89 -0.75
N GLN A 60 9.54 9.56 -0.77
CA GLN A 60 8.69 8.71 -1.63
C GLN A 60 7.23 8.68 -1.15
N ILE A 61 7.00 8.71 0.17
CA ILE A 61 5.65 8.86 0.74
C ILE A 61 5.06 10.21 0.33
N GLU A 62 5.85 11.28 0.35
CA GLU A 62 5.40 12.59 -0.16
C GLU A 62 5.06 12.53 -1.65
N TRP A 63 5.89 11.91 -2.49
CA TRP A 63 5.57 11.71 -3.91
C TRP A 63 4.25 10.97 -4.11
N PHE A 64 3.96 10.00 -3.25
CA PHE A 64 2.68 9.31 -3.24
C PHE A 64 1.54 10.26 -2.86
N LYS A 65 1.67 11.02 -1.77
CA LYS A 65 0.68 12.02 -1.31
C LYS A 65 0.39 13.09 -2.37
N PHE A 66 1.40 13.53 -3.12
CA PHE A 66 1.26 14.51 -4.20
C PHE A 66 0.86 13.91 -5.55
N GLY A 67 0.63 12.60 -5.63
CA GLY A 67 0.22 11.92 -6.86
C GLY A 67 1.37 11.58 -7.81
N SER A 68 2.50 12.28 -7.76
CA SER A 68 3.73 11.90 -8.45
C SER A 68 4.96 12.62 -7.86
N ALA A 69 6.15 12.08 -8.14
CA ALA A 69 7.41 12.78 -7.85
C ALA A 69 7.50 14.12 -8.59
N LEU A 70 6.97 14.18 -9.81
CA LEU A 70 6.93 15.39 -10.63
C LEU A 70 6.02 16.46 -10.00
N ASN A 71 4.87 16.08 -9.44
CA ASN A 71 3.95 17.01 -8.76
C ASN A 71 4.58 17.58 -7.48
N MET A 72 5.32 16.76 -6.72
CA MET A 72 6.07 17.24 -5.55
C MET A 72 7.15 18.24 -5.98
N MET A 73 7.94 17.91 -7.02
CA MET A 73 8.96 18.81 -7.56
C MET A 73 8.37 20.10 -8.13
N ALA A 74 7.23 20.03 -8.82
CA ALA A 74 6.51 21.21 -9.30
C ALA A 74 6.05 22.11 -8.16
N LYS A 75 5.53 21.53 -7.08
CA LYS A 75 5.15 22.29 -5.88
C LYS A 75 6.36 22.91 -5.16
N LYS A 76 7.49 22.20 -5.13
CA LYS A 76 8.74 22.66 -4.52
C LYS A 76 9.45 23.75 -5.33
N ASN A 77 9.29 23.77 -6.65
CA ASN A 77 9.83 24.80 -7.55
C ASN A 77 8.86 25.99 -7.76
N ALA A 78 7.60 25.86 -7.38
CA ALA A 78 6.62 26.95 -7.42
C ALA A 78 6.65 27.81 -6.14
N ALA A 79 7.53 27.48 -5.19
CA ALA A 79 7.86 28.27 -4.00
C ALA A 79 9.22 28.93 -4.19
#